data_AF-M8DD27-F1
#
_entry.id   AF-M8DD27-F1
#
_cell.length_a   1.000
_cell.length_b   1.000
_cell.length_c   1.000
_cell.angle_alpha   90.00
_cell.angle_beta   90.00
_cell.angle_gamma   90.00
#
_symmetry.space_group_name_H-M   'P 1'
#
loop_
_entity.id
_entity.type
_entity.pdbx_description
1 polymer ?
#
loop_
_entity_poly.entity_id
_entity_poly.type
_entity_poly.pdbx_seq_one_letter_code
_entity_poly.pdbx_strand_id
1 'polypeptide(L)' 'MKKGLDWNSEQVKIALEKAKAAYEQVPKGRKIQTLEKTFAAYTGVFRCYDSIKKHIKYLDENV' A
#
# COMPACT_ATOMS: atom_id res chain seq x y z
N MET A 1 4.09 -22.36 5.93
CA MET A 1 2.91 -21.66 5.35
C MET A 1 3.31 -20.21 5.09
N LYS A 2 3.25 -19.73 3.84
CA LYS A 2 3.28 -18.27 3.60
C LYS A 2 2.00 -17.72 4.24
N LYS A 3 2.09 -17.12 5.43
CA LYS A 3 0.97 -16.39 6.03
C LYS A 3 0.56 -15.34 5.01
N GLY A 4 -0.65 -15.48 4.46
CA GLY A 4 -1.23 -14.45 3.61
C GLY A 4 -1.27 -13.14 4.40
N LEU A 5 -1.05 -12.02 3.71
CA LEU A 5 -1.13 -10.72 4.33
C LEU A 5 -2.55 -10.50 4.87
N ASP A 6 -2.67 -10.20 6.16
CA ASP A 6 -3.95 -9.83 6.77
C ASP A 6 -4.26 -8.36 6.47
N TRP A 7 -5.09 -8.14 5.47
CA TRP A 7 -5.50 -6.81 5.00
C TRP A 7 -6.31 -6.01 6.03
N ASN A 8 -6.88 -6.67 7.05
CA ASN A 8 -7.61 -6.01 8.12
C ASN A 8 -6.75 -5.65 9.32
N SER A 9 -5.51 -6.15 9.36
CA SER A 9 -4.57 -5.82 10.43
C SER A 9 -4.27 -4.33 10.47
N GLU A 10 -4.11 -3.81 11.68
CA GLU A 10 -3.76 -2.40 11.90
C GLU A 10 -2.45 -2.02 11.20
N GLN A 11 -1.48 -2.93 11.20
CA GLN A 11 -0.21 -2.77 10.50
C GLN A 11 -0.39 -2.56 8.98
N VAL A 12 -1.31 -3.30 8.34
CA VAL A 12 -1.57 -3.11 6.90
C VAL A 12 -2.31 -1.81 6.64
N LYS A 13 -3.24 -1.39 7.50
CA LYS A 13 -3.91 -0.08 7.38
C LYS A 13 -2.90 1.07 7.45
N ILE A 14 -2.00 1.04 8.45
CA ILE A 14 -0.92 2.02 8.59
C ILE A 14 -0.01 2.00 7.36
N ALA A 15 0.34 0.80 6.86
CA ALA A 15 1.15 0.66 5.66
C ALA A 15 0.49 1.27 4.42
N LEU A 16 -0.83 1.09 4.26
CA LEU A 16 -1.62 1.68 3.17
C LEU A 16 -1.64 3.20 3.26
N GLU A 17 -1.87 3.78 4.43
CA GLU A 17 -1.87 5.23 4.63
C GLU A 17 -0.49 5.85 4.33
N LYS A 18 0.58 5.25 4.85
CA LYS A 18 1.95 5.69 4.58
C LYS A 18 2.30 5.57 3.09
N ALA A 19 1.89 4.48 2.44
CA ALA A 19 2.09 4.28 1.02
C ALA A 19 1.31 5.30 0.17
N LYS A 20 0.06 5.62 0.54
CA LYS A 20 -0.75 6.66 -0.11
C LYS A 20 -0.08 8.04 0.00
N ALA A 21 0.33 8.44 1.21
CA ALA A 21 1.01 9.71 1.42
C ALA A 21 2.32 9.81 0.61
N ALA A 22 3.11 8.74 0.56
CA ALA A 22 4.34 8.71 -0.24
C ALA A 22 4.05 8.72 -1.75
N TYR A 23 2.98 8.07 -2.21
CA TYR A 23 2.50 8.10 -3.59
C TYR A 23 2.07 9.50 -4.05
N GLU A 24 1.52 10.31 -3.15
CA GLU A 24 1.10 11.69 -3.46
C GLU A 24 2.28 12.68 -3.49
N GLN A 25 3.30 12.45 -2.66
CA GLN A 25 4.48 13.33 -2.56
C GLN A 25 5.52 13.16 -3.68
N VAL A 26 5.45 12.10 -4.49
CA VAL A 26 6.44 11.83 -5.54
C VAL A 26 5.92 12.10 -6.96
N PRO A 27 6.78 12.47 -7.92
CA PRO A 27 6.39 12.66 -9.32
C PRO A 27 5.86 11.37 -9.96
N LYS A 28 4.94 11.51 -10.93
CA LYS A 28 4.20 10.41 -11.59
C LYS A 28 5.07 9.20 -11.96
N GLY A 29 6.28 9.42 -12.47
CA GLY A 29 7.19 8.34 -12.89
C GLY A 29 7.72 7.45 -11.76
N ARG A 30 7.67 7.89 -10.50
CA ARG A 30 8.15 7.11 -9.33
C ARG A 30 7.03 6.62 -8.42
N LYS A 31 5.78 7.01 -8.68
CA LYS A 31 4.63 6.73 -7.82
C LYS A 31 4.43 5.24 -7.51
N ILE A 32 4.45 4.38 -8.53
CA ILE A 32 4.28 2.92 -8.38
C ILE A 32 5.39 2.35 -7.50
N GLN A 33 6.63 2.68 -7.82
CA GLN A 33 7.81 2.15 -7.12
C GLN A 33 7.85 2.61 -5.66
N THR A 34 7.49 3.87 -5.39
CA THR A 34 7.38 4.42 -4.03
C THR A 34 6.26 3.76 -3.24
N LEU A 35 5.09 3.57 -3.85
CA LEU A 35 3.95 2.92 -3.22
C LEU A 35 4.30 1.49 -2.78
N GLU A 36 4.85 0.69 -3.70
CA GLU A 36 5.25 -0.69 -3.39
C GLU A 36 6.39 -0.75 -2.38
N LYS A 37 7.42 0.07 -2.51
CA LYS A 37 8.52 0.11 -1.53
C LYS A 37 8.03 0.47 -0.14
N THR A 38 7.19 1.50 -0.04
CA THR A 38 6.69 1.97 1.26
C THR A 38 5.85 0.88 1.89
N PHE A 39 4.92 0.28 1.15
CA PHE A 39 4.09 -0.81 1.66
C PHE A 39 4.91 -2.04 2.06
N ALA A 40 5.89 -2.42 1.24
CA ALA A 40 6.77 -3.56 1.52
C ALA A 40 7.65 -3.32 2.76
N ALA A 41 8.05 -2.08 3.04
CA ALA A 41 8.83 -1.77 4.24
C ALA A 41 8.06 -2.06 5.54
N TYR A 42 6.74 -1.93 5.53
CA TYR A 42 5.89 -2.22 6.69
C TYR A 42 5.42 -3.68 6.75
N THR A 43 5.15 -4.29 5.60
CA THR A 43 4.47 -5.60 5.53
C THR A 43 5.37 -6.76 5.12
N GLY A 44 6.56 -6.47 4.58
CA GLY A 44 7.44 -7.45 3.95
C GLY A 44 6.92 -8.01 2.62
N VAL A 45 5.80 -7.49 2.10
CA VAL A 45 5.17 -7.98 0.87
C VAL A 45 5.55 -7.11 -0.33
N PHE A 46 6.07 -7.75 -1.37
CA PHE A 46 6.48 -7.14 -2.63
C PHE A 46 5.57 -7.58 -3.77
N ARG A 47 5.53 -6.81 -4.87
CA ARG A 47 4.73 -7.09 -6.09
C ARG A 47 3.22 -7.17 -5.83
N CYS A 48 2.71 -6.23 -5.04
CA CYS A 48 1.30 -6.17 -4.64
C CYS A 48 0.64 -4.83 -5.03
N TYR A 49 1.20 -4.12 -6.02
CA TYR A 49 0.67 -2.85 -6.52
C TYR A 49 -0.84 -2.88 -6.81
N ASP A 50 -1.33 -3.88 -7.57
CA ASP A 50 -2.76 -3.96 -7.92
C ASP A 50 -3.65 -4.12 -6.68
N SER A 51 -3.22 -4.92 -5.72
CA SER A 51 -3.95 -5.12 -4.46
C SER A 51 -3.97 -3.86 -3.60
N ILE A 52 -2.82 -3.17 -3.49
CA ILE A 52 -2.70 -1.89 -2.77
C ILE A 52 -3.59 -0.84 -3.44
N LYS A 53 -3.53 -0.71 -4.77
CA LYS A 53 -4.31 0.26 -5.53
C LYS A 53 -5.81 0.04 -5.36
N LYS A 54 -6.28 -1.21 -5.42
CA LYS A 54 -7.68 -1.55 -5.16
C LYS A 54 -8.11 -1.15 -3.75
N HIS A 55 -7.30 -1.43 -2.73
CA HIS A 55 -7.61 -1.08 -1.34
C HIS A 55 -7.57 0.44 -1.10
N ILE A 56 -6.60 1.16 -1.67
CA ILE A 56 -6.57 2.62 -1.59
C ILE A 56 -7.80 3.23 -2.24
N LYS A 57 -8.23 2.73 -3.41
CA LYS A 57 -9.45 3.20 -4.06
C LYS A 57 -10.68 2.91 -3.19
N TYR A 58 -10.78 1.72 -2.62
CA TYR A 58 -11.87 1.34 -1.73
C TYR A 58 -11.92 2.22 -0.47
N LEU A 59 -10.75 2.56 0.11
CA LEU A 59 -10.65 3.50 1.22
C LEU A 59 -11.11 4.92 0.83
N ASP A 60 -10.80 5.37 -0.39
CA ASP A 60 -11.21 6.71 -0.88
C ASP A 60 -12.73 6.79 -1.13
N GLU A 61 -13.35 5.70 -1.60
CA GLU A 61 -14.80 5.62 -1.88
C GLU A 61 -15.66 5.39 -0.61
N ASN A 62 -15.06 5.03 0.53
CA ASN A 62 -15.76 4.73 1.79
C ASN A 62 -15.38 5.65 2.96
N VAL A 63 -14.84 6.84 2.66
CA VAL A 63 -14.58 7.93 3.63
C VAL A 63 -15.64 9.01 3.50
#